data_AF-A0A7W5V4T0-F1
#
_entry.id   AF-A0A7W5V4T0-F1
#
_cell.length_a   1.000
_cell.length_b   1.000
_cell.length_c   1.000
_cell.angle_alpha   90.00
_cell.angle_beta   90.00
_cell.angle_gamma   90.00
#
_symmetry.space_group_name_H-M   'P 1'
#
loop_
_entity.id
_entity.type
_entity.pdbx_description
1 polymer ?
#
loop_
_entity_poly.entity_id
_entity_poly.type
_entity_poly.pdbx_seq_one_letter_code
_entity_poly.pdbx_strand_id
1 'polypeptide(L)' 'MSTTRRPRRTSRGSGGTAGRPVGEGIGPIVARVDAPPSEPVSAFVLGKRIGLGDPSFDGRAAARLHDPTQKLVT' A
#
# COMPACT_ATOMS: atom_id res chain seq x y z
N MET A 1 -47.36 -26.83 -11.01
CA MET A 1 -46.35 -26.40 -10.02
C MET A 1 -45.27 -25.63 -10.76
N SER A 2 -45.35 -24.30 -10.81
CA SER A 2 -44.42 -23.43 -11.56
C SER A 2 -43.57 -22.62 -10.59
N THR A 3 -42.27 -22.91 -10.53
CA THR A 3 -41.30 -22.21 -9.69
C THR A 3 -40.71 -21.01 -10.44
N THR A 4 -41.19 -19.82 -10.11
CA THR A 4 -40.67 -18.54 -10.60
C THR A 4 -39.23 -18.31 -10.10
N ARG A 5 -38.24 -18.37 -11.00
CA ARG A 5 -36.85 -17.98 -10.69
C ARG A 5 -36.79 -16.47 -10.44
N ARG A 6 -36.46 -16.08 -9.19
CA ARG A 6 -36.15 -14.69 -8.83
C ARG A 6 -34.89 -14.21 -9.59
N PRO A 7 -34.88 -12.98 -10.13
CA PRO A 7 -33.71 -12.43 -10.79
C PRO A 7 -32.58 -12.17 -9.78
N ARG A 8 -31.35 -12.51 -10.20
CA ARG A 8 -30.11 -12.21 -9.46
C ARG A 8 -30.01 -10.69 -9.28
N ARG A 9 -30.06 -10.26 -8.02
CA ARG A 9 -29.78 -8.88 -7.60
C ARG A 9 -28.36 -8.52 -8.05
N THR A 10 -28.24 -7.64 -9.05
CA THR A 10 -26.96 -7.02 -9.41
C THR A 10 -26.50 -6.22 -8.19
N SER A 11 -25.34 -6.59 -7.64
CA SER A 11 -24.68 -5.79 -6.62
C SER A 11 -24.27 -4.47 -7.28
N ARG A 12 -25.06 -3.41 -7.06
CA ARG A 12 -24.56 -2.04 -7.21
C ARG A 12 -23.32 -1.95 -6.34
N GLY A 13 -22.19 -1.60 -6.97
CA GLY A 13 -20.90 -1.44 -6.32
C GLY A 13 -21.02 -0.47 -5.16
N SER A 14 -21.05 -1.02 -3.95
CA SER A 14 -20.75 -0.29 -2.73
C SER A 14 -19.28 0.09 -2.83
N GLY A 15 -18.96 1.39 -2.72
CA GLY A 15 -17.61 1.93 -2.71
C GLY A 15 -16.83 1.45 -1.49
N GLY A 16 -16.42 0.18 -1.51
CA GLY A 16 -15.46 -0.39 -0.58
C GLY A 16 -14.06 -0.03 -1.04
N THR A 17 -13.22 0.41 -0.12
CA THR A 17 -11.77 0.59 -0.26
C THR A 17 -11.08 -0.76 -0.49
N ALA A 18 -11.40 -1.46 -1.56
CA ALA A 18 -10.68 -2.65 -1.98
C ALA A 18 -9.32 -2.22 -2.56
N GLY A 19 -8.24 -2.82 -2.06
CA GLY A 19 -6.92 -2.64 -2.63
C GLY A 19 -6.90 -3.04 -4.12
N ARG A 20 -5.99 -2.44 -4.89
CA ARG A 20 -5.79 -2.84 -6.29
C ARG A 20 -5.34 -4.30 -6.37
N PRO A 21 -5.72 -5.04 -7.43
CA PRO A 21 -5.19 -6.37 -7.68
C PRO A 21 -3.66 -6.39 -7.64
N VAL A 22 -3.07 -7.44 -7.07
CA VAL A 22 -1.60 -7.54 -6.87
C VAL A 22 -0.84 -7.33 -8.17
N GLY A 23 -1.30 -7.95 -9.27
CA GLY A 23 -0.65 -7.81 -10.58
C GLY A 23 -0.57 -6.35 -11.06
N GLU A 24 -1.59 -5.54 -10.76
CA GLU A 24 -1.60 -4.11 -11.10
C GLU A 24 -0.77 -3.27 -10.11
N GLY A 25 -0.68 -3.70 -8.85
CA GLY A 25 0.06 -3.01 -7.80
C GLY A 25 1.58 -3.18 -7.87
N ILE A 26 2.06 -4.32 -8.39
CA ILE A 26 3.49 -4.66 -8.38
C ILE A 26 4.30 -3.85 -9.40
N GLY A 27 3.75 -3.56 -10.59
CA GLY A 27 4.49 -2.88 -11.66
C GLY A 27 5.21 -1.60 -11.23
N PRO A 28 4.52 -0.65 -10.57
CA PRO A 28 5.15 0.56 -10.06
C PRO A 28 6.22 0.33 -8.98
N ILE A 29 6.09 -0.74 -8.19
CA ILE A 29 7.05 -1.08 -7.14
C ILE A 29 8.35 -1.58 -7.77
N VAL A 30 8.25 -2.53 -8.72
CA VAL A 30 9.42 -3.08 -9.44
C VAL A 30 10.19 -2.00 -10.17
N ALA A 31 9.49 -1.12 -10.90
CA ALA A 31 10.14 -0.01 -11.61
C ALA A 31 10.95 0.91 -10.68
N ARG A 32 10.54 1.05 -9.41
CA ARG A 32 11.24 1.85 -8.41
C ARG A 32 12.46 1.16 -7.82
N VAL A 33 12.42 -0.17 -7.72
CA VAL A 33 13.55 -1.00 -7.26
C VAL A 33 14.62 -1.02 -8.33
N ASP A 34 14.24 -1.20 -9.59
CA ASP A 34 15.17 -1.26 -10.72
C ASP A 34 15.77 0.11 -11.07
N ALA A 35 15.02 1.19 -10.84
CA ALA A 35 15.45 2.58 -11.00
C ALA A 35 15.22 3.39 -9.72
N PRO A 36 16.09 3.21 -8.70
CA PRO A 36 15.94 3.92 -7.45
C PRO A 36 16.13 5.44 -7.66
N PRO A 37 15.41 6.26 -6.88
CA PRO A 37 15.60 7.71 -6.94
C PRO A 37 16.99 8.10 -6.43
N SER A 38 17.50 9.23 -6.93
CA SER A 38 18.64 9.90 -6.32
C SER A 38 18.30 10.53 -4.96
N GLU A 39 17.06 10.96 -4.75
CA GLU A 39 16.55 11.40 -3.45
C GLU A 39 16.17 10.21 -2.54
N PRO A 40 16.42 10.26 -1.22
CA PRO A 40 15.98 9.22 -0.30
C PRO A 40 14.50 8.88 -0.42
N VAL A 41 14.19 7.58 -0.39
CA VAL A 41 12.82 7.07 -0.58
C VAL A 41 11.88 7.73 0.41
N SER A 42 10.90 8.46 -0.12
CA SER A 42 9.82 9.07 0.65
C SER A 42 8.55 8.27 0.44
N ALA A 43 7.74 8.15 1.49
CA ALA A 43 6.42 7.52 1.37
C ALA A 43 5.47 8.46 0.60
N PHE A 44 4.56 7.90 -0.20
CA PHE A 44 3.51 8.66 -0.89
C PHE A 44 2.15 8.01 -0.63
N VAL A 45 1.13 8.81 -0.33
CA VAL A 45 -0.27 8.37 -0.23
C VAL A 45 -1.10 9.19 -1.21
N LEU A 46 -1.80 8.49 -2.12
CA LEU A 46 -2.63 9.10 -3.16
C LEU A 46 -1.88 10.18 -3.98
N GLY A 47 -0.62 9.91 -4.32
CA GLY A 47 0.24 10.83 -5.08
C GLY A 47 0.83 11.98 -4.26
N LYS A 48 0.47 12.13 -2.98
CA LYS A 48 1.04 13.14 -2.08
C LYS A 48 2.22 12.57 -1.32
N ARG A 49 3.35 13.29 -1.31
CA ARG A 49 4.52 12.93 -0.50
C ARG A 49 4.16 13.04 0.98
N ILE A 50 4.48 12.01 1.75
CA ILE A 50 4.50 12.05 3.21
C ILE A 50 5.89 12.53 3.60
N GLY A 51 5.95 13.69 4.24
CA GLY A 51 7.19 14.22 4.79
C GLY A 51 7.58 13.47 6.06
N LEU A 52 8.88 13.27 6.27
CA LEU A 52 9.42 12.68 7.51
C LEU A 52 9.58 13.71 8.64
N GLY A 53 9.27 14.99 8.38
CA GLY A 53 9.28 16.05 9.38
C GLY A 53 7.92 16.26 10.06
N ASP A 54 6.90 15.47 9.69
CA ASP A 54 5.59 15.55 10.34
C ASP A 54 5.66 14.95 11.76
N PRO A 55 4.98 15.53 12.76
CA PRO A 55 4.96 14.99 14.13
C PRO A 55 4.47 13.54 14.25
N SER A 56 3.72 13.04 13.25
CA SER A 56 3.30 11.63 13.19
C SER A 56 4.47 10.66 12.91
N PHE A 57 5.63 11.15 12.47
CA PHE A 57 6.83 10.35 12.26
C PHE A 57 7.86 10.58 13.38
N ASP A 58 8.10 9.56 14.20
CA ASP A 58 9.15 9.59 15.23
C ASP A 58 10.45 8.95 14.70
N GLY A 59 11.41 9.80 14.34
CA GLY A 59 12.74 9.36 13.89
C GLY A 59 13.52 8.54 14.93
N ARG A 60 13.30 8.76 16.24
CA ARG A 60 13.95 7.96 17.29
C ARG A 60 13.33 6.57 17.39
N ALA A 61 12.02 6.45 17.22
CA ALA A 61 11.37 5.14 17.11
C ALA A 61 11.89 4.37 15.90
N ALA A 62 12.04 5.03 14.75
CA ALA A 62 12.61 4.42 13.54
C ALA A 62 14.06 3.93 13.76
N ALA A 63 14.92 4.75 14.39
CA ALA A 63 16.29 4.36 14.70
C ALA A 63 16.35 3.15 15.64
N ARG A 64 15.51 3.11 16.69
CA ARG A 64 15.43 1.96 17.60
C ARG A 64 14.99 0.67 16.91
N LEU A 65 14.19 0.76 15.85
CA LEU A 65 13.75 -0.40 15.07
C LEU A 65 14.86 -0.95 14.16
N HIS A 66 15.84 -0.12 13.80
CA HIS A 66 16.93 -0.53 12.91
C HIS A 66 17.77 -1.66 13.51
N ASP A 67 18.21 -1.52 14.76
CA ASP A 67 19.12 -2.48 15.39
C ASP A 67 18.50 -3.90 15.52
N PRO A 68 17.25 -4.07 15.98
CA PRO A 68 16.59 -5.38 15.96
C PRO A 68 16.41 -5.94 14.55
N THR A 69 16.07 -5.09 13.57
CA THR A 69 15.87 -5.54 12.19
C THR A 69 17.15 -6.12 11.60
N GLN A 70 18.29 -5.46 11.80
CA GLN A 70 19.59 -5.96 11.30
C GLN A 70 19.97 -7.31 11.91
N LYS A 71 19.60 -7.56 13.17
CA LYS A 71 19.84 -8.86 13.85
C LYS A 71 18.97 -10.00 13.34
N LEU A 72 17.85 -9.71 12.67
CA LEU A 72 16.93 -10.74 12.17
C LEU A 72 17.20 -11.14 10.71
N VAL A 73 17.86 -10.28 9.94
CA VAL A 73 18.11 -10.47 8.50
C VAL A 73 19.54 -10.89 8.18
N THR A 74 20.35 -11.12 9.21
CA THR A 74 21.72 -11.64 9.14
C THR A 74 21.76 -13.04 9.76
#